data_AF-A0A6G9YV39-F1
#
_entry.id   AF-A0A6G9YV39-F1
#
_cell.length_a   1.000
_cell.length_b   1.000
_cell.length_c   1.000
_cell.angle_alpha   90.00
_cell.angle_beta   90.00
_cell.angle_gamma   90.00
#
_symmetry.space_group_name_H-M   'P 1'
#
loop_
_entity.id
_entity.type
_entity.pdbx_description
1 polymer ?
#
loop_
_entity_poly.entity_id
_entity_poly.type
_entity_poly.pdbx_seq_one_letter_code
_entity_poly.pdbx_strand_id
1 'polypeptide(L)' 'MGSSPKAVLEGGPVDLPQRIVRITPPGIELRVQFNGGYERFKVTPRWQDTAEGSLPVYEWFERIEG' A
#
# COMPACT_ATOMS: atom_id res chain seq x y z
N MET A 1 1.85 16.63 16.96
CA MET A 1 2.63 15.95 15.92
C MET A 1 1.78 14.82 15.36
N GLY A 2 1.23 14.98 14.15
CA GLY A 2 0.46 13.91 13.51
C GLY A 2 1.38 13.15 12.56
N SER A 3 1.80 11.94 12.94
CA SER A 3 2.38 11.03 11.96
C SER A 3 1.24 10.59 11.04
N SER A 4 1.34 10.86 9.74
CA SER A 4 0.39 10.31 8.79
C SER A 4 0.49 8.78 8.86
N PRO A 5 -0.64 8.08 8.99
CA PRO A 5 -0.65 6.61 9.07
C PRO A 5 -0.02 6.01 7.81
N LYS A 6 0.59 4.83 7.99
CA LYS A 6 1.30 4.11 6.93
C LYS A 6 0.70 2.72 6.75
N ALA A 7 1.02 2.08 5.62
CA ALA A 7 0.65 0.71 5.30
C ALA A 7 1.80 -0.01 4.60
N VAL A 8 1.81 -1.34 4.71
CA VAL A 8 2.69 -2.22 3.94
C VAL A 8 1.96 -2.72 2.69
N LEU A 9 2.64 -2.72 1.54
CA LEU A 9 2.16 -3.21 0.26
C LEU A 9 2.77 -4.57 -0.06
N GLU A 10 1.93 -5.59 -0.20
CA GLU A 10 2.32 -6.94 -0.61
C GLU A 10 1.81 -7.30 -2.00
N GLY A 11 2.55 -8.15 -2.72
CA GLY A 11 2.25 -8.49 -4.11
C GLY A 11 2.59 -7.38 -5.10
N GLY A 12 2.00 -7.42 -6.29
CA GLY A 12 2.21 -6.41 -7.32
C GLY A 12 3.62 -6.42 -7.91
N PRO A 13 4.00 -5.35 -8.64
CA PRO A 13 5.28 -5.27 -9.33
C PRO A 13 6.46 -5.39 -8.36
N VAL A 14 7.46 -6.20 -8.72
CA VAL A 14 8.67 -6.41 -7.89
C VAL A 14 9.52 -5.16 -7.78
N ASP A 15 9.46 -4.31 -8.80
CA ASP A 15 10.15 -3.04 -9.01
C ASP A 15 9.39 -1.84 -8.42
N LEU A 16 8.33 -2.08 -7.66
CA LEU A 16 7.64 -1.02 -6.92
C LEU A 16 8.63 -0.32 -5.98
N PRO A 17 8.83 1.02 -6.08
CA PRO A 17 9.94 1.70 -5.42
C PRO A 17 9.83 1.73 -3.89
N GLN A 18 8.62 1.61 -3.35
CA GLN A 18 8.36 1.62 -1.90
C GLN A 18 7.30 0.61 -1.53
N ARG A 19 7.60 -0.20 -0.51
CA ARG A 19 6.66 -1.17 0.09
C ARG A 19 5.91 -0.60 1.29
N ILE A 20 6.41 0.46 1.91
CA ILE A 20 5.74 1.14 3.01
C ILE A 20 5.33 2.52 2.51
N VAL A 21 4.03 2.79 2.45
CA VAL A 21 3.48 4.04 1.91
C VAL A 21 2.61 4.74 2.94
N ARG A 22 2.54 6.08 2.85
CA ARG A 22 1.58 6.86 3.64
C ARG A 22 0.18 6.64 3.09
N ILE A 23 -0.79 6.56 3.98
CA ILE A 23 -2.20 6.37 3.66
C ILE A 23 -3.04 7.47 4.28
N THR A 24 -4.23 7.68 3.73
CA THR A 24 -5.26 8.55 4.31
C THR A 24 -6.46 7.68 4.69
N PRO A 25 -6.61 7.29 5.98
CA PRO A 25 -7.77 6.55 6.44
C PRO A 25 -9.02 7.44 6.48
N PRO A 26 -10.23 6.84 6.45
CA PRO A 26 -10.48 5.41 6.22
C PRO A 26 -10.37 5.09 4.72
N GLY A 27 -9.49 4.16 4.37
CA GLY A 27 -9.32 3.67 2.99
C GLY A 27 -9.36 2.15 3.00
N ILE A 28 -10.18 1.56 2.13
CA ILE A 28 -10.17 0.10 1.89
C ILE A 28 -9.32 -0.29 0.69
N GLU A 29 -8.93 0.70 -0.12
CA GLU A 29 -8.16 0.55 -1.34
C GLU A 29 -7.11 1.65 -1.44
N LEU A 30 -5.95 1.29 -1.98
CA LEU A 30 -4.88 2.21 -2.37
C LEU A 30 -4.61 2.09 -3.86
N ARG A 31 -4.36 3.23 -4.50
CA ARG A 31 -3.92 3.31 -5.88
C ARG A 31 -2.53 3.91 -5.91
N VAL A 32 -1.56 3.15 -6.39
CA VAL A 32 -0.17 3.57 -6.49
C VAL A 32 0.15 3.79 -7.96
N GLN A 33 0.51 5.02 -8.34
CA GLN A 33 0.93 5.31 -9.71
C GLN A 33 2.24 4.57 -10.01
N PHE A 34 2.25 3.81 -11.10
CA PHE A 34 3.41 3.02 -11.49
C PHE A 34 3.41 2.71 -12.99
N ASN A 35 4.52 2.98 -13.68
CA ASN A 35 4.72 2.71 -15.10
C ASN A 35 3.53 3.12 -15.99
N GLY A 36 3.11 4.38 -15.90
CA GLY A 36 2.03 4.94 -16.74
C GLY A 36 0.62 4.48 -16.39
N GLY A 37 0.44 3.73 -15.30
CA GLY A 37 -0.86 3.27 -14.82
C GLY A 37 -0.98 3.31 -13.29
N TYR A 38 -1.88 2.50 -12.76
CA TYR A 38 -2.08 2.34 -11.32
C TYR A 38 -2.01 0.88 -10.91
N GLU A 39 -1.27 0.61 -9.84
CA GLU A 39 -1.36 -0.63 -9.09
C GLU A 39 -2.39 -0.45 -7.98
N ARG A 40 -3.41 -1.30 -7.96
CA ARG A 40 -4.47 -1.28 -6.95
C ARG A 40 -4.17 -2.31 -5.87
N PHE A 41 -4.25 -1.85 -4.63
CA PHE A 41 -4.10 -2.68 -3.44
C PHE A 41 -5.32 -2.56 -2.56
N LYS A 42 -5.71 -3.65 -1.91
CA LYS A 42 -6.86 -3.68 -1.00
C LYS A 42 -6.40 -4.00 0.41
N VAL A 43 -7.00 -3.34 1.40
CA VAL A 43 -6.70 -3.61 2.81
C VAL A 43 -7.06 -5.06 3.16
N THR A 44 -6.22 -5.69 3.97
CA THR A 44 -6.45 -7.02 4.52
C THR A 44 -6.63 -6.95 6.04
N PRO A 45 -7.13 -8.00 6.69
CA PRO A 45 -7.12 -8.09 8.16
C PRO A 45 -5.71 -8.25 8.76
N ARG A 46 -4.68 -8.41 7.93
CA ARG A 46 -3.30 -8.70 8.37
C ARG A 46 -2.58 -7.41 8.75
N TRP A 47 -1.71 -7.55 9.73
CA TRP A 47 -0.80 -6.53 10.20
C TRP A 47 0.62 -7.08 10.14
N GLN A 48 1.58 -6.21 9.90
CA GLN A 48 2.98 -6.56 9.83
C GLN A 48 3.80 -5.64 10.73
N ASP A 49 4.64 -6.24 11.56
CA ASP A 49 5.59 -5.50 12.39
C ASP A 49 6.75 -5.00 11.54
N THR A 50 6.99 -3.70 11.61
CA THR A 50 8.05 -3.00 10.87
C THR A 50 8.85 -2.14 11.84
N ALA A 51 9.96 -1.58 11.36
CA ALA A 51 10.72 -0.57 12.12
C ALA A 51 9.89 0.68 12.45
N GLU A 52 8.76 0.91 11.75
CA GLU A 52 7.83 2.02 11.97
C GLU A 52 6.66 1.66 12.88
N GLY A 53 6.66 0.45 13.45
CA GLY A 53 5.57 -0.12 14.23
C GLY A 53 4.76 -1.15 13.45
N SER A 54 3.64 -1.58 14.04
CA SER A 54 2.71 -2.51 13.40
C SER A 54 1.85 -1.76 12.38
N LEU A 55 1.95 -2.14 11.11
CA LEU A 55 1.27 -1.47 10.00
C LEU A 55 0.25 -2.41 9.34
N PRO A 56 -0.90 -1.91 8.87
CA PRO A 56 -1.86 -2.71 8.13
C PRO A 56 -1.28 -3.12 6.78
N VAL A 57 -1.57 -4.35 6.37
CA VAL A 57 -1.13 -4.90 5.09
C VAL A 57 -2.20 -4.69 4.03
N TYR A 58 -1.78 -4.13 2.90
CA TYR A 58 -2.57 -3.99 1.69
C TYR A 58 -2.00 -4.92 0.62
N GLU A 59 -2.87 -5.74 0.04
CA GLU A 59 -2.50 -6.75 -0.93
C GLU A 59 -2.88 -6.29 -2.33
N TRP A 60 -1.95 -6.43 -3.27
CA TRP A 60 -2.16 -6.12 -4.68
C TRP A 60 -3.22 -7.06 -5.27
N PHE A 61 -4.11 -6.51 -6.10
CA PHE A 61 -5.13 -7.31 -6.77
C PHE A 61 -5.33 -7.00 -8.25
N GLU A 62 -4.92 -5.82 -8.73
CA GLU A 62 -5.16 -5.41 -10.12
C GLU A 62 -4.19 -4.31 -10.55
N ARG A 63 -3.77 -4.36 -11.82
CA ARG A 63 -3.14 -3.23 -12.52
C ARG A 63 -4.16 -2.60 -13.45
N ILE A 64 -4.25 -1.27 -13.42
CA ILE A 64 -5.00 -0.46 -14.38
C ILE A 64 -4.03 0.24 -15.30
N GLU A 65 -4.12 -0.05 -16.59
CA GLU A 65 -3.40 0.68 -17.64
C GLU A 65 -4.05 2.06 -17.86
N GLY A 66 -3.21 3.08 -18.09
CA GLY A 66 -3.63 4.47 -18.30
C GLY A 66 -3.67 4.87 -19.76
#